data_AF-A0AB38X697-F1
#
_entry.id   AF-A0AB38X697-F1
#
_cell.length_a   1.000
_cell.length_b   1.000
_cell.length_c   1.000
_cell.angle_alpha   90.00
_cell.angle_beta   90.00
_cell.angle_gamma   90.00
#
_symmetry.space_group_name_H-M   'P 1'
#
loop_
_entity.id
_entity.type
_entity.pdbx_description
1 polymer ?
#
loop_
_entity_poly.entity_id
_entity_poly.type
_entity_poly.pdbx_seq_one_letter_code
_entity_poly.pdbx_strand_id
1 'polypeptide(L)'
;MKLKHSAILAMPFLLLTLTGCSGTKDSSSNSSSSSKFSQDDSYDLPTSGAFTKAVNKAKNMDTLKRTTAEENDADIRYSDIVGSSNRDKYAGKAKIITGTVTGKKSTTAKDNYMYFVPDTANSNHAYWVHTNKKGIRTDDTLMVHGVIVGKVTYTNGNGNRRNGVIIAATAKDIQNNGAVGK
;
A
#
# COMPACT_ATOMS: atom_id res chain seq x y z
N MET A 1 -30.26 51.21 32.81
CA MET A 1 -31.08 50.59 33.88
C MET A 1 -31.39 49.14 33.49
N LYS A 2 -31.14 48.19 34.42
CA LYS A 2 -31.69 46.82 34.59
C LYS A 2 -31.74 45.88 33.34
N LEU A 3 -30.86 44.88 33.16
CA LEU A 3 -30.77 43.53 33.78
C LEU A 3 -32.05 42.67 33.74
N LYS A 4 -31.98 41.51 33.07
CA LYS A 4 -32.13 40.12 33.59
C LYS A 4 -32.12 39.11 32.43
N HIS A 5 -31.08 38.29 32.27
CA HIS A 5 -30.70 37.05 33.01
C HIS A 5 -31.30 35.78 32.38
N SER A 6 -30.44 35.08 31.65
CA SER A 6 -30.58 33.69 31.20
C SER A 6 -30.62 32.75 32.41
N ALA A 7 -31.51 31.76 32.38
CA ALA A 7 -31.60 30.73 33.38
C ALA A 7 -30.65 29.56 33.05
N ILE A 8 -29.92 29.16 34.08
CA ILE A 8 -28.98 28.05 34.20
C ILE A 8 -29.77 26.79 34.56
N LEU A 9 -29.38 25.63 34.04
CA LEU A 9 -29.54 24.38 34.79
C LEU A 9 -28.22 23.59 34.74
N ALA A 10 -27.71 23.33 35.93
CA ALA A 10 -26.39 22.82 36.21
C ALA A 10 -26.48 21.38 36.75
N MET A 11 -25.48 20.56 36.35
CA MET A 11 -24.69 19.64 37.20
C MET A 11 -25.42 18.44 37.85
N PRO A 12 -24.75 17.27 38.04
CA PRO A 12 -23.48 17.20 38.79
C PRO A 12 -22.38 16.28 38.25
N PHE A 13 -21.17 16.82 38.39
CA PHE A 13 -19.94 16.09 38.70
C PHE A 13 -20.09 15.26 39.98
N LEU A 14 -19.52 14.06 40.00
CA LEU A 14 -19.16 13.37 41.24
C LEU A 14 -17.73 12.83 41.12
N LEU A 15 -16.88 13.34 42.00
CA LEU A 15 -15.45 13.11 42.15
C LEU A 15 -15.20 11.90 43.08
N LEU A 16 -14.23 11.07 42.67
CA LEU A 16 -13.21 10.36 43.45
C LEU A 16 -13.48 10.00 44.92
N THR A 17 -13.34 8.70 45.23
CA THR A 17 -12.64 8.26 46.45
C THR A 17 -11.52 7.28 46.09
N LEU A 18 -10.36 7.54 46.70
CA LEU A 18 -9.07 6.88 46.57
C LEU A 18 -8.82 6.00 47.82
N THR A 19 -7.74 5.20 47.78
CA THR A 19 -7.08 4.39 48.85
C THR A 19 -7.59 2.95 49.02
N GLY A 20 -6.78 1.89 49.12
CA GLY A 20 -5.33 1.60 49.18
C GLY A 20 -5.18 0.06 49.32
N CYS A 21 -4.14 -0.67 48.88
CA CYS A 21 -2.77 -0.80 49.44
C CYS A 21 -1.97 -1.74 48.48
N SER A 22 -0.87 -1.30 47.88
CA SER A 22 0.54 -1.55 48.28
C SER A 22 1.10 -2.95 47.99
N GLY A 23 2.12 -3.02 47.13
CA GLY A 23 2.99 -4.20 46.97
C GLY A 23 4.01 -4.04 45.83
N THR A 24 5.10 -3.31 46.12
CA THR A 24 6.44 -3.36 45.50
C THR A 24 6.61 -3.35 43.98
N LYS A 25 7.31 -2.30 43.52
CA LYS A 25 8.00 -2.19 42.22
C LYS A 25 8.91 -3.39 42.00
N ASP A 26 8.78 -4.04 40.85
CA ASP A 26 9.93 -4.40 40.01
C ASP A 26 9.50 -4.38 38.54
N SER A 27 10.39 -3.80 37.75
CA SER A 27 10.21 -3.37 36.37
C SER A 27 10.16 -4.55 35.39
N SER A 28 9.73 -4.24 34.16
CA SER A 28 9.70 -5.09 32.96
C SER A 28 8.42 -5.90 32.71
N SER A 29 7.29 -5.19 32.59
CA SER A 29 6.20 -5.68 31.75
C SER A 29 6.67 -5.74 30.29
N ASN A 30 7.09 -6.94 29.87
CA ASN A 30 7.29 -7.29 28.47
C ASN A 30 5.90 -7.40 27.81
N SER A 31 5.30 -6.25 27.50
CA SER A 31 4.08 -6.23 26.68
C SER A 31 4.50 -6.38 25.22
N SER A 32 4.37 -7.60 24.72
CA SER A 32 4.46 -7.92 23.29
C SER A 32 3.33 -7.22 22.53
N SER A 33 3.52 -5.92 22.26
CA SER A 33 2.69 -5.17 21.34
C SER A 33 2.91 -5.72 19.94
N SER A 34 2.03 -6.62 19.52
CA SER A 34 1.88 -6.99 18.12
C SER A 34 1.29 -5.80 17.37
N SER A 35 2.16 -4.86 17.00
CA SER A 35 1.79 -3.74 16.13
C SER A 35 1.49 -4.28 14.74
N LYS A 36 0.20 -4.52 14.46
CA LYS A 36 -0.32 -4.54 13.09
C LYS A 36 -0.01 -3.18 12.49
N PHE A 37 1.05 -3.12 11.67
CA PHE A 37 1.42 -1.94 10.91
C PHE A 37 0.30 -1.60 9.92
N SER A 38 -0.61 -0.72 10.32
CA SER A 38 -1.47 0.00 9.40
C SER A 38 -0.58 1.02 8.68
N GLN A 39 -0.03 0.60 7.55
CA GLN A 39 0.57 1.51 6.58
C GLN A 39 -0.55 2.46 6.12
N ASP A 40 -0.67 3.62 6.75
CA ASP A 40 -1.54 4.69 6.27
C ASP A 40 -0.70 5.49 5.27
N ASP A 41 -0.85 5.17 3.98
CA ASP A 41 0.01 5.65 2.90
C ASP A 41 -0.79 6.55 1.97
N SER A 42 -0.47 7.84 1.92
CA SER A 42 -0.55 8.61 0.67
C SER A 42 0.05 10.00 0.88
N TYR A 43 1.16 10.29 0.22
CA TYR A 43 1.55 11.68 -0.05
C TYR A 43 2.14 11.75 -1.45
N ASP A 44 1.26 11.71 -2.45
CA ASP A 44 1.46 11.69 -3.91
C ASP A 44 1.20 10.34 -4.57
N LEU A 45 -0.05 10.17 -5.00
CA LEU A 45 -0.46 9.13 -5.94
C LEU A 45 -0.34 9.62 -7.39
N PRO A 46 -0.21 8.70 -8.36
CA PRO A 46 -0.43 8.97 -9.78
C PRO A 46 -1.83 9.55 -10.03
N THR A 47 -1.99 10.27 -11.15
CA THR A 47 -3.29 10.85 -11.51
C THR A 47 -4.33 9.77 -11.84
N SER A 48 -5.62 10.11 -11.72
CA SER A 48 -6.73 9.25 -12.14
C SER A 48 -6.65 8.90 -13.63
N GLY A 49 -6.15 9.81 -14.47
CA GLY A 49 -5.88 9.57 -15.89
C GLY A 49 -4.81 8.50 -16.11
N ALA A 50 -3.71 8.55 -15.36
CA ALA A 50 -2.66 7.53 -15.39
C ALA A 50 -3.18 6.15 -14.96
N PHE A 51 -3.96 6.10 -13.88
CA PHE A 51 -4.66 4.89 -13.43
C PHE A 51 -5.58 4.32 -14.51
N THR A 52 -6.45 5.15 -15.08
CA THR A 52 -7.40 4.73 -16.13
C THR A 52 -6.67 4.17 -17.34
N LYS A 53 -5.62 4.86 -17.80
CA LYS A 53 -4.77 4.44 -18.91
C LYS A 53 -4.13 3.07 -18.64
N ALA A 54 -3.54 2.89 -17.46
CA ALA A 54 -2.86 1.65 -17.10
C ALA A 54 -3.83 0.48 -16.93
N VAL A 55 -4.97 0.67 -16.24
CA VAL A 55 -5.99 -0.37 -16.07
C VAL A 55 -6.61 -0.78 -17.41
N ASN A 56 -6.94 0.19 -18.28
CA ASN A 56 -7.46 -0.12 -19.61
C ASN A 56 -6.45 -0.89 -20.45
N LYS A 57 -5.17 -0.55 -20.33
CA LYS A 57 -4.13 -1.28 -21.06
C LYS A 57 -3.87 -2.67 -20.50
N ALA A 58 -3.88 -2.84 -19.17
CA ALA A 58 -3.75 -4.14 -18.53
C ALA A 58 -4.88 -5.10 -18.95
N LYS A 59 -6.12 -4.60 -19.04
CA LYS A 59 -7.27 -5.39 -19.56
C LYS A 59 -7.06 -5.90 -20.98
N ASN A 60 -6.40 -5.10 -21.81
CA ASN A 60 -6.13 -5.40 -23.21
C ASN A 60 -4.75 -6.02 -23.44
N MET A 61 -4.08 -6.52 -22.40
CA MET A 61 -2.69 -6.97 -22.53
C MET A 61 -2.54 -8.21 -23.43
N ASP A 62 -3.60 -8.99 -23.67
CA ASP A 62 -3.56 -10.07 -24.67
C ASP A 62 -3.28 -9.55 -26.09
N THR A 63 -3.67 -8.30 -26.37
CA THR A 63 -3.41 -7.65 -27.68
C THR A 63 -2.00 -7.07 -27.77
N LEU A 64 -1.32 -6.91 -26.64
CA LEU A 64 0.09 -6.52 -26.58
C LEU A 64 0.91 -7.80 -26.55
N LYS A 65 1.63 -8.09 -27.64
CA LYS A 65 2.51 -9.26 -27.67
C LYS A 65 3.37 -9.27 -26.41
N ARG A 66 3.45 -10.40 -25.70
CA ARG A 66 4.26 -10.59 -24.48
C ARG A 66 5.69 -10.07 -24.67
N THR A 67 6.24 -10.25 -25.88
CA THR A 67 7.51 -9.70 -26.34
C THR A 67 7.60 -8.18 -26.20
N THR A 68 6.58 -7.41 -26.57
CA THR A 68 6.56 -5.95 -26.39
C THR A 68 6.47 -5.56 -24.92
N ALA A 69 5.84 -6.38 -24.07
CA ALA A 69 5.83 -6.14 -22.63
C ALA A 69 7.20 -6.41 -21.99
N GLU A 70 7.87 -7.48 -22.43
CA GLU A 70 9.23 -7.86 -22.03
C GLU A 70 10.28 -6.85 -22.54
N GLU A 71 10.19 -6.37 -23.78
CA GLU A 71 11.06 -5.33 -24.36
C GLU A 71 10.94 -4.00 -23.60
N ASN A 72 9.72 -3.52 -23.36
CA ASN A 72 9.54 -2.28 -22.59
C ASN A 72 9.95 -2.43 -21.11
N ASP A 73 9.85 -3.63 -20.54
CA ASP A 73 10.31 -3.90 -19.18
C ASP A 73 11.84 -3.79 -19.05
N ALA A 74 12.57 -4.33 -20.03
CA ALA A 74 14.03 -4.28 -20.09
C ALA A 74 14.56 -2.83 -20.16
N ASP A 75 13.83 -1.95 -20.86
CA ASP A 75 14.24 -0.56 -21.09
C ASP A 75 13.86 0.41 -19.96
N ILE A 76 12.89 0.06 -19.11
CA ILE A 76 12.39 0.94 -18.06
C ILE A 76 12.83 0.41 -16.70
N ARG A 77 13.88 1.02 -16.14
CA ARG A 77 14.38 0.67 -14.80
C ARG A 77 13.48 1.29 -13.73
N TYR A 78 13.45 0.65 -12.57
CA TYR A 78 12.76 1.20 -11.39
C TYR A 78 13.23 2.62 -11.06
N SER A 79 14.55 2.84 -11.11
CA SER A 79 15.19 4.15 -10.90
C SER A 79 14.67 5.23 -11.83
N ASP A 80 14.34 4.89 -13.08
CA ASP A 80 13.86 5.85 -14.07
C ASP A 80 12.46 6.33 -13.70
N ILE A 81 11.62 5.41 -13.20
CA ILE A 81 10.26 5.71 -12.77
C ILE A 81 10.28 6.57 -11.51
N VAL A 82 11.03 6.15 -10.49
CA VAL A 82 11.05 6.88 -9.20
C VAL A 82 11.83 8.19 -9.26
N GLY A 83 12.86 8.25 -10.11
CA GLY A 83 13.68 9.45 -10.36
C GLY A 83 13.00 10.49 -11.26
N SER A 84 11.93 10.11 -11.96
CA SER A 84 11.18 11.04 -12.80
C SER A 84 10.53 12.15 -11.96
N SER A 85 10.70 13.40 -12.41
CA SER A 85 9.98 14.57 -11.88
C SER A 85 8.49 14.51 -12.21
N ASN A 86 8.13 13.91 -13.34
CA ASN A 86 6.74 13.61 -13.69
C ASN A 86 6.36 12.21 -13.18
N ARG A 87 5.45 12.18 -12.20
CA ARG A 87 4.95 10.95 -11.56
C ARG A 87 4.24 9.96 -12.51
N ASP A 88 3.69 10.46 -13.62
CA ASP A 88 2.90 9.69 -14.58
C ASP A 88 3.64 9.40 -15.90
N LYS A 89 4.92 9.79 -16.02
CA LYS A 89 5.70 9.70 -17.27
C LYS A 89 5.63 8.32 -17.94
N TYR A 90 5.66 7.27 -17.13
CA TYR A 90 5.68 5.87 -17.58
C TYR A 90 4.30 5.19 -17.55
N ALA A 91 3.23 5.95 -17.29
CA ALA A 91 1.87 5.41 -17.23
C ALA A 91 1.50 4.72 -18.55
N GLY A 92 1.04 3.47 -18.47
CA GLY A 92 0.68 2.66 -19.64
C GLY A 92 1.86 1.93 -20.30
N LYS A 93 3.02 1.85 -19.65
CA LYS A 93 4.13 0.99 -20.09
C LYS A 93 4.10 -0.34 -19.34
N ALA A 94 4.49 -1.42 -20.00
CA ALA A 94 4.53 -2.73 -19.36
C ALA A 94 5.70 -2.81 -18.37
N LYS A 95 5.55 -3.63 -17.33
CA LYS A 95 6.59 -3.96 -16.36
C LYS A 95 6.36 -5.37 -15.84
N ILE A 96 7.43 -6.14 -15.71
CA ILE A 96 7.44 -7.41 -15.01
C ILE A 96 8.02 -7.16 -13.63
N ILE A 97 7.34 -7.66 -12.61
CA ILE A 97 7.84 -7.61 -11.24
C ILE A 97 7.77 -9.00 -10.62
N THR A 98 8.72 -9.29 -9.75
CA THR A 98 8.72 -10.50 -8.92
C THR A 98 8.99 -10.09 -7.48
N GLY A 99 8.20 -10.62 -6.54
CA GLY A 99 8.36 -10.25 -5.15
C GLY A 99 7.40 -10.99 -4.22
N THR A 100 7.68 -10.91 -2.92
CA THR A 100 6.84 -11.50 -1.87
C THR A 100 5.84 -10.47 -1.36
N VAL A 101 4.58 -10.85 -1.22
CA VAL A 101 3.54 -9.97 -0.69
C VAL A 101 3.74 -9.75 0.80
N THR A 102 3.93 -8.51 1.22
CA THR A 102 4.11 -8.15 2.63
C THR A 102 2.95 -7.31 3.19
N GLY A 103 2.04 -6.84 2.33
CA GLY A 103 0.87 -6.09 2.75
C GLY A 103 -0.28 -6.17 1.75
N LYS A 104 -1.50 -5.91 2.23
CA LYS A 104 -2.72 -5.88 1.42
C LYS A 104 -3.64 -4.77 1.92
N LYS A 105 -4.21 -4.01 0.99
CA LYS A 105 -5.26 -3.02 1.26
C LYS A 105 -6.42 -3.20 0.28
N SER A 106 -7.64 -2.98 0.75
CA SER A 106 -8.81 -2.88 -0.13
C SER A 106 -8.77 -1.57 -0.91
N THR A 107 -9.23 -1.60 -2.15
CA THR A 107 -9.42 -0.37 -2.94
C THR A 107 -10.90 0.05 -2.91
N THR A 108 -11.20 1.26 -3.39
CA THR A 108 -12.60 1.70 -3.59
C THR A 108 -13.29 0.97 -4.75
N ALA A 109 -12.52 0.39 -5.68
CA ALA A 109 -13.06 -0.42 -6.75
C ALA A 109 -13.45 -1.80 -6.20
N LYS A 110 -14.72 -2.19 -6.40
CA LYS A 110 -15.26 -3.48 -5.96
C LYS A 110 -14.37 -4.62 -6.45
N ASP A 111 -14.10 -5.57 -5.57
CA ASP A 111 -13.27 -6.77 -5.82
C ASP A 111 -11.80 -6.49 -6.21
N ASN A 112 -11.31 -5.25 -6.12
CA ASN A 112 -9.91 -4.90 -6.37
C ASN A 112 -9.16 -4.65 -5.07
N TYR A 113 -7.93 -5.13 -5.02
CA TYR A 113 -7.00 -4.98 -3.91
C TYR A 113 -5.70 -4.34 -4.39
N MET A 114 -5.02 -3.69 -3.45
CA MET A 114 -3.66 -3.22 -3.61
C MET A 114 -2.74 -4.06 -2.73
N TYR A 115 -1.80 -4.77 -3.35
CA TYR A 115 -0.81 -5.61 -2.64
C TYR A 115 0.53 -4.91 -2.61
N PHE A 116 1.17 -4.85 -1.44
CA PHE A 116 2.52 -4.34 -1.29
C PHE A 116 3.51 -5.48 -1.52
N VAL A 117 4.37 -5.30 -2.53
CA VAL A 117 5.29 -6.32 -3.06
C VAL A 117 6.68 -5.70 -3.19
N PRO A 118 7.54 -5.81 -2.16
CA PRO A 118 8.96 -5.52 -2.28
C PRO A 118 9.62 -6.40 -3.35
N ASP A 119 10.56 -5.84 -4.10
CA ASP A 119 11.34 -6.60 -5.07
C ASP A 119 12.29 -7.57 -4.35
N THR A 120 12.26 -8.84 -4.75
CA THR A 120 13.16 -9.85 -4.19
C THR A 120 14.63 -9.53 -4.50
N ALA A 121 14.91 -8.92 -5.65
CA ALA A 121 16.28 -8.63 -6.09
C ALA A 121 16.85 -7.35 -5.46
N ASN A 122 15.99 -6.45 -4.98
CA ASN A 122 16.43 -5.19 -4.38
C ASN A 122 15.45 -4.70 -3.32
N SER A 123 15.83 -4.79 -2.05
CA SER A 123 14.99 -4.38 -0.92
C SER A 123 14.62 -2.90 -0.88
N ASN A 124 15.25 -2.05 -1.72
CA ASN A 124 14.89 -0.64 -1.86
C ASN A 124 13.82 -0.39 -2.94
N HIS A 125 13.49 -1.40 -3.75
CA HIS A 125 12.40 -1.34 -4.71
C HIS A 125 11.13 -1.87 -4.07
N ALA A 126 10.04 -1.12 -4.25
CA ALA A 126 8.74 -1.54 -3.75
C ALA A 126 7.65 -1.25 -4.76
N TYR A 127 6.81 -2.26 -4.98
CA TYR A 127 5.70 -2.20 -5.90
C TYR A 127 4.38 -2.30 -5.17
N TRP A 128 3.38 -1.59 -5.68
CA TRP A 128 1.99 -1.67 -5.25
C TRP A 128 1.18 -2.25 -6.40
N VAL A 129 0.73 -3.49 -6.25
CA VAL A 129 0.02 -4.22 -7.32
C VAL A 129 -1.49 -4.04 -7.15
N HIS A 130 -2.09 -3.28 -8.06
CA HIS A 130 -3.52 -3.10 -8.19
C HIS A 130 -4.11 -4.22 -9.06
N THR A 131 -4.93 -5.09 -8.47
CA THR A 131 -5.53 -6.21 -9.19
C THR A 131 -6.84 -6.70 -8.56
N ASN A 132 -7.65 -7.41 -9.36
CA ASN A 132 -8.81 -8.16 -8.92
C ASN A 132 -8.51 -9.65 -8.64
N LYS A 133 -7.24 -10.08 -8.66
CA LYS A 133 -6.87 -11.45 -8.34
C LYS A 133 -7.25 -11.80 -6.90
N LYS A 134 -8.03 -12.87 -6.75
CA LYS A 134 -8.42 -13.47 -5.47
C LYS A 134 -7.40 -14.51 -5.02
N GLY A 135 -7.40 -14.83 -3.72
CA GLY A 135 -6.57 -15.89 -3.15
C GLY A 135 -5.09 -15.56 -2.95
N ILE A 136 -4.67 -14.30 -3.13
CA ILE A 136 -3.32 -13.85 -2.75
C ILE A 136 -3.28 -13.64 -1.23
N ARG A 137 -2.35 -14.31 -0.57
CA ARG A 137 -2.05 -14.17 0.85
C ARG A 137 -0.80 -13.31 1.06
N THR A 138 -0.67 -12.75 2.26
CA THR A 138 0.60 -12.20 2.72
C THR A 138 1.56 -13.37 2.96
N ASP A 139 2.78 -13.31 2.44
CA ASP A 139 3.79 -14.39 2.31
C ASP A 139 3.84 -15.09 0.94
N ASP A 140 2.84 -14.93 0.08
CA ASP A 140 2.87 -15.48 -1.27
C ASP A 140 3.88 -14.72 -2.15
N THR A 141 4.62 -15.45 -2.98
CA THR A 141 5.48 -14.87 -4.03
C THR A 141 4.72 -14.74 -5.33
N LEU A 142 4.75 -13.54 -5.90
CA LEU A 142 4.08 -13.22 -7.14
C LEU A 142 5.11 -13.00 -8.25
N MET A 143 4.79 -13.47 -9.44
CA MET A 143 5.32 -12.95 -10.69
C MET A 143 4.17 -12.23 -11.40
N VAL A 144 4.36 -10.94 -11.65
CA VAL A 144 3.31 -10.06 -12.18
C VAL A 144 3.78 -9.48 -13.50
N HIS A 145 3.02 -9.77 -14.55
CA HIS A 145 3.09 -9.05 -15.81
C HIS A 145 2.05 -7.94 -15.73
N GLY A 146 2.51 -6.71 -15.61
CA GLY A 146 1.62 -5.58 -15.34
C GLY A 146 1.93 -4.36 -16.17
N VAL A 147 1.16 -3.31 -15.91
CA VAL A 147 1.28 -2.01 -16.55
C VAL A 147 1.54 -0.95 -15.48
N ILE A 148 2.58 -0.16 -15.67
CA ILE A 148 2.93 0.95 -14.80
C ILE A 148 1.78 1.95 -14.78
N VAL A 149 1.30 2.24 -13.58
CA VAL A 149 0.41 3.36 -13.30
C VAL A 149 1.25 4.61 -13.09
N GLY A 150 2.27 4.55 -12.23
CA GLY A 150 3.17 5.67 -11.97
C GLY A 150 3.93 5.55 -10.66
N LYS A 151 4.71 6.58 -10.36
CA LYS A 151 5.43 6.74 -9.09
C LYS A 151 4.47 7.03 -7.95
N VAL A 152 4.69 6.41 -6.80
CA VAL A 152 3.99 6.71 -5.54
C VAL A 152 4.99 7.01 -4.44
N THR A 153 4.64 7.93 -3.54
CA THR A 153 5.36 8.08 -2.26
C THR A 153 4.52 7.49 -1.14
N TYR A 154 5.14 6.66 -0.31
CA TYR A 154 4.48 5.97 0.80
C TYR A 154 5.35 6.03 2.07
N THR A 155 4.77 5.71 3.22
CA THR A 155 5.46 5.67 4.51
C THR A 155 5.74 4.22 4.86
N ASN A 156 7.00 3.84 5.04
CA ASN A 156 7.32 2.47 5.40
C ASN A 156 7.02 2.19 6.89
N GLY A 157 7.16 0.93 7.30
CA GLY A 157 6.98 0.52 8.69
C GLY A 157 7.91 1.18 9.72
N ASN A 158 8.87 2.02 9.30
CA ASN A 158 9.72 2.77 10.22
C ASN A 158 9.35 4.26 10.26
N GLY A 159 8.20 4.64 9.68
CA GLY A 159 7.80 6.04 9.54
C GLY A 159 8.58 6.81 8.46
N ASN A 160 9.46 6.14 7.71
CA ASN A 160 10.28 6.80 6.69
C ASN A 160 9.53 6.89 5.36
N ARG A 161 9.59 8.06 4.74
CA ARG A 161 9.08 8.26 3.38
C ARG A 161 9.93 7.51 2.38
N ARG A 162 9.28 6.73 1.50
CA ARG A 162 9.91 5.93 0.44
C ARG A 162 9.16 6.12 -0.88
N ASN A 163 9.88 5.96 -1.98
CA ASN A 163 9.28 5.90 -3.30
C ASN A 163 8.95 4.45 -3.65
N GLY A 164 7.84 4.27 -4.35
CA GLY A 164 7.36 3.01 -4.90
C GLY A 164 6.83 3.20 -6.32
N VAL A 165 6.42 2.10 -6.93
CA VAL A 165 5.75 2.11 -8.24
C VAL A 165 4.43 1.37 -8.15
N ILE A 166 3.35 1.97 -8.62
CA ILE A 166 2.06 1.28 -8.74
C ILE A 166 1.99 0.55 -10.08
N ILE A 167 1.62 -0.72 -10.03
CA ILE A 167 1.45 -1.60 -11.18
C ILE A 167 -0.01 -2.07 -11.23
N ALA A 168 -0.68 -1.88 -12.36
CA ALA A 168 -2.00 -2.45 -12.63
C ALA A 168 -1.85 -3.77 -13.39
N ALA A 169 -2.50 -4.83 -12.93
CA ALA A 169 -2.46 -6.14 -13.59
C ALA A 169 -3.80 -6.87 -13.46
N THR A 170 -4.17 -7.65 -14.47
CA THR A 170 -5.36 -8.51 -14.40
C THR A 170 -5.05 -9.85 -13.76
N ALA A 171 -6.06 -10.55 -13.26
CA ALA A 171 -5.85 -11.78 -12.49
C ALA A 171 -5.13 -12.91 -13.24
N LYS A 172 -5.24 -12.96 -14.57
CA LYS A 172 -4.56 -13.94 -15.43
C LYS A 172 -3.06 -13.64 -15.61
N ASP A 173 -2.67 -12.38 -15.44
CA ASP A 173 -1.29 -11.90 -15.67
C ASP A 173 -0.44 -11.95 -14.40
N ILE A 174 -1.00 -12.51 -13.33
CA ILE A 174 -0.34 -12.71 -12.05
C ILE A 174 -0.25 -14.19 -11.79
N GLN A 175 0.97 -14.69 -11.76
CA GLN A 175 1.27 -16.01 -11.25
C GLN A 175 1.46 -15.90 -9.73
N ASN A 176 0.66 -16.65 -8.97
CA ASN A 176 0.83 -16.79 -7.52
C ASN A 176 1.56 -18.10 -7.25
N ASN A 177 2.83 -18.02 -6.86
CA ASN A 177 3.70 -19.18 -6.61
C ASN A 177 3.53 -19.74 -5.19
N GLY A 178 2.65 -19.16 -4.37
CA GLY A 178 2.49 -19.55 -2.97
C GLY A 178 3.62 -19.05 -2.09
N ALA A 179 3.62 -19.53 -0.84
CA ALA A 179 4.62 -19.14 0.16
C ALA A 179 5.98 -19.81 -0.14
N VAL A 180 7.07 -19.07 0.05
CA VAL A 180 8.43 -19.62 -0.08
C VAL A 180 8.76 -20.45 1.17
N GLY A 181 9.07 -21.75 0.99
CA GLY A 181 9.65 -22.59 2.05
C GLY A 181 8.66 -23.20 3.05
N LYS A 182 7.45 -23.59 2.62
CA LYS A 182 6.53 -24.43 3.40
C LYS A 182 6.17 -25.69 2.64
#